data_AF-A0A372RHR6-F1
#
_entry.id   AF-A0A372RHR6-F1
#
_cell.length_a   1.000
_cell.length_b   1.000
_cell.length_c   1.000
_cell.angle_alpha   90.00
_cell.angle_beta   90.00
_cell.angle_gamma   90.00
#
_symmetry.space_group_name_H-M   'P 1'
#
loop_
_entity.id
_entity.type
_entity.pdbx_description
1 polymer ?
#
loop_
_entity_poly.entity_id
_entity_poly.type
_entity_poly.pdbx_seq_one_letter_code
_entity_poly.pdbx_strand_id
1 'polypeptide(L)'
;MARDSGYATEAQKILIRLNNIEEDFHNDFGRIRSLEESVTSRFMSINVVIEDLQNKINQHYAVVQRSDFDQQSASNANSTNESETDSRGSSTNSSSSSSGSSQKFANIISIFREQFTDIFDRIKGANDYSLDQMCAVLSVDILSRLGMGVIGKDTIKGFYRGENIKVKT
;
A
#
# COMPACT_ATOMS: atom_id res chain seq x y z
N MET A 1 4.62 26.35 -67.23
CA MET A 1 4.91 24.97 -66.75
C MET A 1 5.82 24.92 -65.53
N ALA A 2 6.95 25.64 -65.45
CA ALA A 2 7.89 25.52 -64.32
C ALA A 2 7.38 26.00 -62.93
N ARG A 3 6.43 26.93 -62.86
CA ARG A 3 5.82 27.37 -61.59
C ARG A 3 4.94 26.29 -60.96
N ASP A 4 4.24 25.54 -61.79
CA ASP A 4 3.26 24.53 -61.36
C ASP A 4 3.97 23.29 -60.77
N SER A 5 5.10 22.90 -61.36
CA SER A 5 5.95 21.84 -60.81
C SER A 5 6.55 22.18 -59.44
N GLY A 6 6.85 23.46 -59.19
CA GLY A 6 7.36 23.92 -57.89
C GLY A 6 6.32 23.78 -56.77
N TYR A 7 5.06 24.16 -57.04
CA TYR A 7 3.96 23.99 -56.08
C TYR A 7 3.66 22.51 -55.80
N ALA A 8 3.70 21.66 -56.83
CA ALA A 8 3.51 20.21 -56.65
C ALA A 8 4.58 19.58 -55.74
N THR A 9 5.84 19.98 -55.87
CA THR A 9 6.93 19.49 -55.01
C THR A 9 6.77 19.92 -53.55
N GLU A 10 6.40 21.18 -53.29
CA GLU A 10 6.16 21.64 -51.92
C GLU A 10 4.93 20.97 -51.29
N ALA A 11 3.86 20.76 -52.06
CA ALA A 11 2.70 20.01 -51.60
C ALA A 11 3.04 18.56 -51.20
N GLN A 12 3.89 17.87 -51.99
CA GLN A 12 4.36 16.53 -51.66
C GLN A 12 5.19 16.49 -50.37
N LYS A 13 6.06 17.48 -50.13
CA LYS A 13 6.83 17.56 -48.88
C LYS A 13 5.94 17.76 -47.66
N ILE A 14 4.90 18.59 -47.79
CA ILE A 14 3.91 18.80 -46.73
C ILE A 14 3.18 17.49 -46.43
N LEU A 15 2.74 16.77 -47.47
CA LEU A 15 2.05 15.49 -47.32
C LEU A 15 2.92 14.45 -46.59
N ILE A 16 4.19 14.33 -46.95
CA ILE A 16 5.14 13.42 -46.28
C ILE A 16 5.29 13.79 -44.80
N ARG A 17 5.43 15.08 -44.48
CA ARG A 17 5.52 15.53 -43.09
C ARG A 17 4.26 15.19 -42.30
N LEU A 18 3.08 15.37 -42.89
CA LEU A 18 1.81 15.02 -42.26
C LEU A 18 1.71 13.52 -41.97
N ASN A 19 2.12 12.67 -42.92
CA ASN A 19 2.12 11.22 -42.72
C ASN A 19 3.07 10.80 -41.59
N ASN A 20 4.27 11.38 -41.52
CA ASN A 20 5.22 11.07 -40.44
C ASN A 20 4.66 11.51 -39.08
N ILE A 21 4.03 12.69 -39.00
CA ILE A 21 3.37 13.17 -37.79
C ILE A 21 2.23 12.24 -37.37
N GLU A 22 1.43 11.76 -38.33
CA GLU A 22 0.35 10.80 -38.08
C GLU A 22 0.88 9.48 -37.51
N GLU A 23 1.96 8.96 -38.08
CA GLU A 23 2.63 7.75 -37.59
C GLU A 23 3.18 7.94 -36.17
N ASP A 24 3.82 9.07 -35.89
CA ASP A 24 4.33 9.40 -34.55
C ASP A 24 3.20 9.45 -33.52
N PHE A 25 2.08 10.12 -33.85
CA PHE A 25 0.89 10.14 -32.99
C PHE A 25 0.32 8.75 -32.76
N HIS A 26 0.24 7.92 -33.80
CA HIS A 26 -0.26 6.56 -33.68
C HIS A 26 0.62 5.72 -32.74
N ASN A 27 1.93 5.83 -32.88
CA ASN A 27 2.91 5.13 -32.04
C ASN A 27 2.82 5.58 -30.58
N ASP A 28 2.76 6.89 -30.33
CA ASP A 28 2.64 7.42 -28.96
C ASP A 28 1.31 7.01 -28.31
N PHE A 29 0.20 7.02 -29.05
CA PHE A 29 -1.08 6.54 -28.54
C PHE A 29 -1.02 5.05 -28.16
N GLY A 30 -0.34 4.23 -28.98
CA GLY A 30 -0.09 2.82 -28.67
C GLY A 30 0.73 2.64 -27.38
N ARG A 31 1.78 3.45 -27.18
CA ARG A 31 2.61 3.42 -25.96
C ARG A 31 1.82 3.85 -24.73
N ILE A 32 0.97 4.87 -24.84
CA ILE A 32 0.09 5.33 -23.76
C ILE A 32 -0.89 4.22 -23.36
N ARG A 33 -1.53 3.56 -24.33
CA ARG A 33 -2.45 2.45 -24.06
C ARG A 33 -1.74 1.30 -23.36
N SER A 34 -0.55 0.91 -23.83
CA SER A 34 0.23 -0.15 -23.20
C SER A 34 0.61 0.19 -21.74
N LEU A 35 0.95 1.45 -21.47
CA LEU A 35 1.22 1.92 -20.11
C LEU A 35 -0.04 1.87 -19.23
N GLU A 36 -1.19 2.29 -19.76
CA GLU A 36 -2.48 2.23 -19.06
C GLU A 36 -2.84 0.80 -18.64
N GLU A 37 -2.69 -0.16 -19.56
CA GLU A 37 -2.92 -1.58 -19.29
C GLU A 37 -1.96 -2.11 -18.22
N SER A 38 -0.68 -1.74 -18.31
CA SER A 38 0.34 -2.13 -17.33
C SER A 38 0.03 -1.59 -15.94
N VAL A 39 -0.34 -0.31 -15.84
CA VAL A 39 -0.72 0.33 -14.57
C VAL A 39 -1.96 -0.34 -13.98
N THR A 40 -2.99 -0.56 -14.80
CA THR A 40 -4.23 -1.22 -14.39
C THR A 40 -3.98 -2.62 -13.83
N SER A 41 -3.16 -3.42 -14.53
CA SER A 41 -2.77 -4.76 -14.08
C SER A 41 -2.03 -4.73 -12.74
N ARG A 42 -1.12 -3.78 -12.54
CA ARG A 42 -0.42 -3.60 -11.27
C ARG A 42 -1.37 -3.24 -10.13
N PHE A 43 -2.34 -2.35 -10.38
CA PHE A 43 -3.37 -2.02 -9.38
C PHE A 43 -4.22 -3.24 -9.00
N MET A 44 -4.63 -4.06 -9.98
CA MET A 44 -5.35 -5.31 -9.70
C MET A 44 -4.52 -6.26 -8.84
N SER A 45 -3.23 -6.43 -9.14
CA SER A 45 -2.34 -7.28 -8.34
C SER A 45 -2.18 -6.77 -6.90
N ILE A 46 -2.06 -5.45 -6.71
CA ILE A 46 -2.01 -4.83 -5.38
C ILE A 46 -3.30 -5.11 -4.60
N ASN A 47 -4.46 -4.97 -5.24
CA ASN A 47 -5.75 -5.25 -4.60
C ASN A 47 -5.84 -6.71 -4.12
N VAL A 48 -5.41 -7.67 -4.93
CA VAL A 48 -5.38 -9.10 -4.52
C VAL A 48 -4.50 -9.30 -3.28
N VAL A 49 -3.34 -8.65 -3.22
CA VAL A 49 -2.45 -8.75 -2.05
C VAL A 49 -3.09 -8.12 -0.80
N ILE A 50 -3.79 -7.00 -0.96
CA ILE A 50 -4.52 -6.35 0.16
C ILE A 50 -5.61 -7.28 0.68
N GLU A 51 -6.42 -7.88 -0.21
CA GLU A 51 -7.48 -8.82 0.18
C GLU A 51 -6.92 -10.05 0.91
N ASP A 52 -5.81 -10.63 0.43
CA ASP A 52 -5.14 -11.76 1.09
C ASP A 52 -4.66 -11.38 2.50
N LEU A 53 -4.07 -10.19 2.66
CA LEU A 53 -3.65 -9.69 3.96
C LEU A 53 -4.82 -9.48 4.91
N GLN A 54 -5.92 -8.88 4.44
CA GLN A 54 -7.14 -8.69 5.23
C GLN A 54 -7.69 -10.04 5.70
N ASN A 55 -7.75 -11.03 4.81
CA ASN A 55 -8.21 -12.37 5.15
C ASN A 55 -7.31 -13.03 6.20
N LYS A 56 -5.99 -12.93 6.05
CA LYS A 56 -5.03 -13.46 7.04
C LYS A 56 -5.17 -12.81 8.41
N ILE A 57 -5.35 -11.49 8.46
CA ILE A 57 -5.60 -10.76 9.70
C ILE A 57 -6.89 -11.26 10.36
N ASN A 58 -7.98 -11.34 9.60
CA ASN A 58 -9.27 -11.80 10.12
C ASN A 58 -9.19 -13.23 10.66
N GLN A 59 -8.49 -14.13 9.97
CA GLN A 59 -8.26 -15.50 10.44
C GLN A 59 -7.45 -15.53 11.75
N HIS A 60 -6.36 -14.77 11.83
CA HIS A 60 -5.53 -14.73 13.04
C HIS A 60 -6.32 -14.31 14.27
N TYR A 61 -7.12 -13.24 14.16
CA TYR A 61 -7.93 -12.76 15.29
C TYR A 61 -9.13 -13.65 15.60
N ALA A 62 -9.73 -14.33 14.61
CA ALA A 62 -10.78 -15.33 14.87
C ALA A 62 -10.27 -16.54 15.65
N VAL A 63 -9.02 -16.96 15.44
CA VAL A 63 -8.38 -18.07 16.18
C VAL A 63 -8.03 -17.65 17.62
N VAL A 64 -7.45 -16.46 17.79
CA VAL A 64 -7.10 -15.93 19.13
C VAL A 64 -8.35 -15.76 20.01
N GLN A 65 -9.46 -15.28 19.45
CA GLN A 65 -10.73 -15.18 20.19
C GLN A 65 -11.29 -16.54 20.63
N ARG A 66 -11.01 -17.60 19.88
CA ARG A 66 -11.46 -18.96 20.21
C ARG A 66 -10.59 -19.60 21.30
N SER A 67 -9.27 -19.37 21.27
CA SER A 67 -8.37 -19.93 22.28
C SER A 67 -8.60 -19.38 23.68
N ASP A 68 -8.95 -18.09 23.81
CA ASP A 68 -9.22 -17.48 25.11
C ASP A 68 -10.51 -18.02 25.75
N PHE A 69 -11.51 -18.38 24.92
CA PHE A 69 -12.79 -18.93 25.39
C PHE A 69 -12.66 -20.38 25.90
N ASP A 70 -11.81 -21.19 25.24
CA ASP A 70 -11.56 -22.58 25.65
C ASP A 70 -10.67 -22.67 26.90
N GLN A 71 -9.78 -21.70 27.14
CA GLN A 71 -8.92 -21.66 28.35
C GLN A 71 -9.67 -21.24 29.62
N GLN A 72 -10.67 -20.35 29.51
CA GLN A 72 -11.51 -19.97 30.66
C GLN A 72 -12.50 -21.07 31.06
N SER A 73 -12.85 -21.99 30.16
CA SER A 73 -13.78 -23.10 30.48
C SER A 73 -13.11 -24.27 31.23
N ALA A 74 -11.77 -24.31 31.33
CA ALA A 74 -11.04 -25.40 31.98
C ALA A 74 -10.53 -25.09 33.40
N SER A 75 -10.69 -23.86 33.90
CA SER A 75 -10.04 -23.40 35.14
C SER A 75 -10.95 -23.28 36.37
N ASN A 76 -12.12 -23.95 36.37
CA ASN A 76 -12.99 -24.03 37.54
C ASN A 76 -13.40 -25.48 37.86
N ALA A 77 -12.46 -26.27 38.39
CA ALA A 77 -12.79 -27.48 39.13
C ALA A 77 -11.83 -27.61 40.33
N ASN A 78 -12.45 -27.62 41.51
CA ASN A 78 -11.87 -27.50 42.83
C ASN A 78 -11.26 -28.83 43.35
N SER A 79 -10.14 -28.70 44.05
CA SER A 79 -9.70 -29.44 45.25
C SER A 79 -9.16 -30.88 45.21
N THR A 80 -8.01 -30.98 45.89
CA THR A 80 -7.51 -32.04 46.83
C THR A 80 -6.66 -33.22 46.35
N ASN A 81 -5.47 -33.28 46.98
CA ASN A 81 -4.63 -34.42 47.39
C ASN A 81 -3.45 -34.88 46.51
N GLU A 82 -2.26 -34.59 47.05
CA GLU A 82 -1.07 -35.44 47.26
C GLU A 82 -0.82 -36.63 46.31
N SER A 83 0.30 -36.60 45.60
CA SER A 83 1.38 -37.60 45.74
C SER A 83 2.52 -37.30 44.76
N GLU A 84 3.75 -37.44 45.27
CA GLU A 84 5.00 -37.42 44.52
C GLU A 84 5.06 -38.57 43.50
N THR A 85 5.71 -38.37 42.35
CA THR A 85 6.67 -39.33 41.75
C THR A 85 7.25 -38.80 40.44
N ASP A 86 8.55 -39.06 40.28
CA ASP A 86 9.43 -38.69 39.17
C ASP A 86 8.98 -39.17 37.77
N SER A 87 9.15 -38.33 36.75
CA SER A 87 9.77 -38.76 35.48
C SER A 87 10.04 -37.61 34.52
N ARG A 88 11.35 -37.40 34.29
CA ARG A 88 12.00 -37.22 32.98
C ARG A 88 11.11 -36.76 31.81
N GLY A 89 11.35 -35.53 31.37
CA GLY A 89 10.92 -35.03 30.07
C GLY A 89 11.46 -33.64 29.79
N SER A 90 12.78 -33.52 29.62
CA SER A 90 13.39 -32.28 29.12
C SER A 90 13.04 -32.12 27.63
N SER A 91 11.96 -31.41 27.35
CA SER A 91 11.69 -30.84 26.03
C SER A 91 11.82 -29.34 26.13
N THR A 92 13.04 -28.86 25.85
CA THR A 92 13.31 -27.47 25.53
C THR A 92 12.57 -27.14 24.24
N ASN A 93 11.34 -26.63 24.37
CA ASN A 93 10.66 -25.99 23.26
C ASN A 93 11.34 -24.64 23.05
N SER A 94 12.40 -24.65 22.25
CA SER A 94 12.89 -23.44 21.60
C SER A 94 11.77 -22.92 20.70
N SER A 95 11.05 -21.91 21.18
CA SER A 95 10.24 -21.03 20.37
C SER A 95 11.17 -20.32 19.40
N SER A 96 11.34 -20.91 18.21
CA SER A 96 11.91 -20.23 17.07
C SER A 96 10.93 -19.12 16.69
N SER A 97 11.26 -17.93 17.20
CA SER A 97 10.66 -16.66 16.88
C SER A 97 10.33 -16.56 15.39
N SER A 98 9.04 -16.37 15.10
CA SER A 98 8.53 -15.98 13.78
C SER A 98 8.96 -14.53 13.48
N SER A 99 10.26 -14.31 13.35
CA SER A 99 10.86 -12.99 13.08
C SER A 99 10.81 -12.61 11.60
N GLY A 100 10.36 -13.53 10.73
CA GLY A 100 10.33 -13.31 9.29
C GLY A 100 9.12 -12.49 8.79
N SER A 101 8.01 -12.49 9.53
CA SER A 101 6.77 -11.78 9.16
C SER A 101 6.85 -10.29 9.51
N SER A 102 7.22 -9.99 10.77
CA SER A 102 7.29 -8.63 11.31
C SER A 102 8.32 -7.76 10.59
N GLN A 103 9.45 -8.35 10.17
CA GLN A 103 10.50 -7.63 9.43
C GLN A 103 10.04 -7.21 8.03
N LYS A 104 9.31 -8.09 7.32
CA LYS A 104 8.75 -7.78 5.99
C LYS A 104 7.68 -6.70 6.08
N PHE A 105 6.84 -6.75 7.11
CA PHE A 105 5.79 -5.76 7.33
C PHE A 105 6.36 -4.37 7.69
N ALA A 106 7.39 -4.33 8.55
CA ALA A 106 8.11 -3.10 8.88
C ALA A 106 8.77 -2.46 7.64
N ASN A 107 9.38 -3.28 6.78
CA ASN A 107 9.96 -2.79 5.52
C ASN A 107 8.91 -2.18 4.60
N ILE A 108 7.75 -2.82 4.46
CA ILE A 108 6.65 -2.31 3.63
C ILE A 108 6.12 -0.97 4.17
N ILE A 109 5.89 -0.86 5.49
CA ILE A 109 5.46 0.40 6.12
C ILE A 109 6.50 1.50 5.91
N SER A 110 7.80 1.18 6.00
CA SER A 110 8.86 2.15 5.76
C SER A 110 8.83 2.69 4.32
N ILE A 111 8.73 1.80 3.33
CA ILE A 111 8.67 2.16 1.91
C ILE A 111 7.46 3.06 1.63
N PHE A 112 6.28 2.68 2.15
CA PHE A 112 5.08 3.50 1.98
C PHE A 112 5.20 4.86 2.65
N ARG A 113 5.83 4.93 3.83
CA ARG A 113 6.05 6.19 4.53
C ARG A 113 7.01 7.11 3.79
N GLU A 114 8.09 6.58 3.24
CA GLU A 114 9.03 7.34 2.40
C GLU A 114 8.30 7.97 1.22
N GLN A 115 7.57 7.17 0.43
CA GLN A 115 6.81 7.69 -0.71
C GLN A 115 5.73 8.68 -0.30
N PHE A 116 5.03 8.42 0.81
CA PHE A 116 4.05 9.35 1.35
C PHE A 116 4.70 10.69 1.71
N THR A 117 5.85 10.67 2.39
CA THR A 117 6.56 11.87 2.85
C THR A 117 7.02 12.70 1.66
N ASP A 118 7.60 12.06 0.63
CA ASP A 118 8.05 12.75 -0.59
C ASP A 118 6.90 13.48 -1.29
N ILE A 119 5.76 12.81 -1.48
CA ILE A 119 4.59 13.40 -2.11
C ILE A 119 4.00 14.51 -1.23
N PHE A 120 3.93 14.26 0.08
CA PHE A 120 3.42 15.21 1.06
C PHE A 120 4.23 16.51 1.04
N ASP A 121 5.56 16.42 1.11
CA ASP A 121 6.46 17.57 1.11
C ASP A 121 6.42 18.32 -0.22
N ARG A 122 6.33 17.61 -1.35
CA ARG A 122 6.19 18.23 -2.67
C ARG A 122 4.92 19.07 -2.77
N ILE A 123 3.78 18.55 -2.34
CA ILE A 123 2.51 19.27 -2.41
C ILE A 123 2.48 20.41 -1.38
N LYS A 124 2.95 20.15 -0.16
CA LYS A 124 3.05 21.15 0.91
C LYS A 124 3.89 22.35 0.46
N GLY A 125 5.07 22.09 -0.11
CA GLY A 125 5.97 23.15 -0.60
C GLY A 125 5.44 23.88 -1.82
N ALA A 126 4.80 23.18 -2.76
CA ALA A 126 4.23 23.81 -3.96
C ALA A 126 3.06 24.77 -3.65
N ASN A 127 2.40 24.61 -2.50
CA ASN A 127 1.23 25.40 -2.10
C ASN A 127 1.49 26.27 -0.87
N ASP A 128 2.74 26.33 -0.38
CA ASP A 128 3.12 27.04 0.86
C ASP A 128 2.24 26.69 2.07
N TYR A 129 1.82 25.42 2.19
CA TYR A 129 1.00 24.98 3.30
C TYR A 129 1.82 24.78 4.56
N SER A 130 1.27 25.20 5.71
CA SER A 130 1.71 24.69 7.00
C SER A 130 1.36 23.20 7.13
N LEU A 131 2.06 22.49 8.02
CA LEU A 131 1.81 21.06 8.26
C LEU A 131 0.34 20.78 8.62
N ASP A 132 -0.26 21.62 9.46
CA ASP A 132 -1.66 21.48 9.86
C ASP A 132 -2.65 21.74 8.73
N GLN A 133 -2.37 22.71 7.85
CA GLN A 133 -3.20 22.97 6.66
C GLN A 133 -3.15 21.80 5.69
N MET A 134 -1.96 21.25 5.41
CA MET A 134 -1.81 20.10 4.53
C MET A 134 -2.52 18.85 5.10
N CYS A 135 -2.39 18.58 6.40
CA CYS A 135 -3.10 17.48 7.06
C CYS A 135 -4.62 17.66 7.03
N ALA A 136 -5.13 18.89 7.16
CA ALA A 136 -6.56 19.17 7.06
C ALA A 136 -7.09 18.93 5.63
N VAL A 137 -6.38 19.41 4.61
CA VAL A 137 -6.72 19.18 3.19
C VAL A 137 -6.75 17.69 2.87
N LEU A 138 -5.71 16.95 3.27
CA LEU A 138 -5.66 15.50 3.06
C LEU A 138 -6.75 14.75 3.81
N SER A 139 -7.06 15.13 5.05
CA SER A 139 -8.13 14.49 5.81
C SER A 139 -9.48 14.65 5.11
N VAL A 140 -9.75 15.83 4.53
CA VAL A 140 -10.96 16.08 3.72
C VAL A 140 -10.95 15.30 2.40
N ASP A 141 -9.83 15.26 1.68
CA ASP A 141 -9.72 14.52 0.41
C ASP A 141 -9.88 13.00 0.61
N ILE A 142 -9.23 12.44 1.64
CA ILE A 142 -9.37 11.04 2.06
C ILE A 142 -10.83 10.74 2.44
N LEU A 143 -11.44 11.60 3.25
CA LEU A 143 -12.86 11.47 3.63
C LEU A 143 -13.78 11.46 2.41
N SER A 144 -13.54 12.39 1.48
CA SER A 144 -14.36 12.56 0.28
C SER A 144 -14.24 11.37 -0.69
N ARG A 145 -13.10 10.68 -0.70
CA ARG A 145 -12.83 9.55 -1.60
C ARG A 145 -13.19 8.19 -1.03
N LEU A 146 -13.06 7.98 0.29
CA LEU A 146 -13.16 6.65 0.91
C LEU A 146 -14.44 6.42 1.70
N GLY A 147 -15.21 7.45 2.04
CA GLY A 147 -16.42 7.30 2.85
C GLY A 147 -16.12 6.93 4.31
N MET A 148 -17.14 6.98 5.15
CA MET A 148 -17.08 7.10 6.62
C MET A 148 -16.18 6.06 7.33
N GLY A 149 -15.16 6.57 8.04
CA GLY A 149 -14.13 5.81 8.77
C GLY A 149 -12.88 6.66 9.01
N VAL A 150 -13.10 7.95 9.31
CA VAL A 150 -12.24 9.07 8.88
C VAL A 150 -10.88 9.08 9.58
N ILE A 151 -9.81 8.91 8.81
CA ILE A 151 -8.45 9.19 9.26
C ILE A 151 -8.38 10.69 9.57
N GLY A 152 -8.36 11.03 10.86
CA GLY A 152 -8.28 12.41 11.33
C GLY A 152 -6.92 13.04 11.01
N LYS A 153 -6.88 14.37 10.94
CA LYS A 153 -5.65 15.14 10.66
C LYS A 153 -4.49 14.70 11.56
N ASP A 154 -4.77 14.38 12.83
CA ASP A 154 -3.74 14.02 13.82
C ASP A 154 -3.11 12.66 13.52
N THR A 155 -3.89 11.72 12.98
CA THR A 155 -3.40 10.42 12.50
C THR A 155 -2.45 10.60 11.32
N ILE A 156 -2.81 11.46 10.36
CA ILE A 156 -1.95 11.82 9.21
C ILE A 156 -0.66 12.47 9.71
N LYS A 157 -0.80 13.40 10.65
CA LYS A 157 0.31 14.14 11.27
C LYS A 157 1.29 13.21 11.99
N GLY A 158 0.76 12.20 12.69
CA GLY A 158 1.55 11.18 13.38
C GLY A 158 2.24 10.21 12.41
N PHE A 159 1.59 9.83 11.31
CA PHE A 159 2.20 9.00 10.27
C PHE A 159 3.36 9.72 9.57
N TYR A 160 3.17 11.00 9.22
CA TYR A 160 4.21 11.87 8.68
C TYR A 160 5.42 11.95 9.62
N ARG A 161 5.19 12.23 10.91
CA ARG A 161 6.28 12.29 11.91
C ARG A 161 6.88 10.93 12.30
N GLY A 162 6.26 9.82 11.90
CA GLY A 162 6.70 8.47 12.29
C GLY A 162 6.37 8.12 13.75
N GLU A 163 5.42 8.83 14.37
CA GLU A 163 5.06 8.71 15.79
C GLU A 163 4.38 7.37 16.14
N ASN A 164 3.96 6.58 15.15
CA ASN A 164 3.25 5.31 15.32
C ASN A 164 4.06 4.04 15.00
N ILE A 165 5.38 4.14 14.76
CA ILE A 165 6.25 2.97 14.47
C ILE A 165 7.08 2.56 15.70
N LYS A 166 6.57 2.75 16.91
CA LYS A 166 7.09 2.03 18.07
C LYS A 166 6.38 0.69 18.13
N VAL A 167 6.91 -0.30 17.42
CA VAL A 167 6.65 -1.70 17.75
C VAL A 167 7.17 -1.89 19.17
N LYS A 168 6.26 -1.92 20.15
CA LYS A 168 6.61 -2.36 21.49
C LYS A 168 6.93 -3.85 21.35
N THR A 169 8.15 -4.18 21.78
CA THR A 169 8.94 -5.40 21.65
C THR A 169 8.17 -6.70 21.43
#